data_AF-A0A937XDK5-F1
#
_entry.id   AF-A0A937XDK5-F1
#
_cell.length_a   1.000
_cell.length_b   1.000
_cell.length_c   1.000
_cell.angle_alpha   90.00
_cell.angle_beta   90.00
_cell.angle_gamma   90.00
#
_symmetry.space_group_name_H-M   'P 1'
#
loop_
_entity.id
_entity.type
_entity.pdbx_description
1 polymer ?
#
loop_
_entity_poly.entity_id
_entity_poly.type
_entity_poly.pdbx_seq_one_letter_code
_entity_poly.pdbx_strand_id
1 'polypeptide(L)'
;MKRRSWHVVMIAALVGGAASAEVFHVAADGSGDYPTIQAAVDAASSGDVVLLEDGVYRGEGNRDIDTLGKSLTIASRSGDPARVVMDCASTAARPHRAFRLVGGSPVLEGITMTNGGDSAWWAGGAVLIDWCIPTITRCVFARNRALVGGAIAAGYCALSVSECTFYGNEARPEYGGSAIWLDDWYWGPAQISHTIIAAGIGAPAITTWGTPVALQCCNIHGNAGGDYVGSIAGQLGVNGNICADPLFCDPENLDLSIAADSPCAPGGECGLMGALPVGCGPTPAEATTWGAIKGLYR
;
A
#
# COMPACT_ATOMS: atom_id res chain seq x y z
N MET A 1 52.25 -49.62 30.92
CA MET A 1 51.24 -50.35 30.12
C MET A 1 50.04 -49.44 29.87
N LYS A 2 49.56 -49.44 28.63
CA LYS A 2 48.52 -48.56 28.06
C LYS A 2 47.16 -48.75 28.77
N ARG A 3 46.42 -47.65 28.92
CA ARG A 3 44.96 -47.61 28.68
C ARG A 3 44.57 -46.17 28.33
N ARG A 4 44.39 -45.90 27.03
CA ARG A 4 43.80 -44.66 26.51
C ARG A 4 42.29 -44.73 26.76
N SER A 5 41.74 -43.80 27.54
CA SER A 5 40.28 -43.62 27.60
C SER A 5 39.86 -42.76 26.40
N TRP A 6 38.94 -43.30 25.61
CA TRP A 6 38.31 -42.60 24.51
C TRP A 6 37.16 -41.79 25.10
N HIS A 7 37.28 -40.47 25.11
CA HIS A 7 36.15 -39.59 25.38
C HIS A 7 35.35 -39.52 24.07
N VAL A 8 34.24 -40.24 24.01
CA VAL A 8 33.27 -40.08 22.92
C VAL A 8 32.64 -38.70 23.10
N VAL A 9 32.98 -37.79 22.20
CA VAL A 9 32.32 -36.50 22.06
C VAL A 9 30.92 -36.77 21.53
N MET A 10 29.90 -36.64 22.36
CA MET A 10 28.51 -36.50 21.91
C MET A 10 28.32 -35.05 21.45
N ILE A 11 28.60 -34.79 20.18
CA ILE A 11 28.08 -33.59 19.52
C ILE A 11 26.58 -33.83 19.37
N ALA A 12 25.78 -33.20 20.22
CA ALA A 12 24.36 -33.06 19.96
C ALA A 12 24.22 -32.22 18.68
N ALA A 13 23.95 -32.88 17.56
CA ALA A 13 23.52 -32.22 16.35
C ALA A 13 22.15 -31.60 16.63
N LEU A 14 22.13 -30.30 16.93
CA LEU A 14 20.93 -29.49 16.77
C LEU A 14 20.57 -29.56 15.29
N VAL A 15 19.61 -30.44 14.98
CA VAL A 15 18.86 -30.35 13.73
C VAL A 15 18.00 -29.10 13.87
N GLY A 16 18.59 -27.95 13.52
CA GLY A 16 17.82 -26.75 13.23
C GLY A 16 16.96 -27.05 12.02
N GLY A 17 15.74 -27.52 12.25
CA GLY A 17 14.74 -27.52 11.20
C GLY A 17 14.57 -26.09 10.74
N ALA A 18 14.73 -25.84 9.44
CA ALA A 18 14.24 -24.61 8.85
C ALA A 18 12.75 -24.57 9.20
N ALA A 19 12.34 -23.65 10.07
CA ALA A 19 10.93 -23.43 10.34
C ALA A 19 10.32 -23.00 9.00
N SER A 20 9.49 -23.86 8.42
CA SER A 20 8.61 -23.45 7.35
C SER A 20 7.67 -22.40 7.92
N ALA A 21 7.48 -21.29 7.21
CA ALA A 21 6.45 -20.32 7.56
C ALA A 21 5.11 -21.04 7.75
N GLU A 22 4.48 -20.86 8.90
CA GLU A 22 3.12 -21.33 9.12
C GLU A 22 2.16 -20.42 8.35
N VAL A 23 1.08 -21.00 7.84
CA VAL A 23 0.06 -20.27 7.07
C VAL A 23 -1.24 -20.28 7.86
N PHE A 24 -1.72 -19.09 8.19
CA PHE A 24 -2.96 -18.87 8.94
C PHE A 24 -4.02 -18.30 8.02
N HIS A 25 -5.11 -19.04 7.80
CA HIS A 25 -6.23 -18.58 6.98
C HIS A 25 -7.21 -17.77 7.81
N VAL A 26 -7.59 -16.58 7.32
CA VAL A 26 -8.60 -15.74 7.98
C VAL A 26 -9.70 -15.44 6.97
N ALA A 27 -10.94 -15.82 7.29
CA ALA A 27 -12.12 -15.47 6.50
C ALA A 27 -12.87 -14.31 7.14
N ALA A 28 -13.42 -13.40 6.33
CA ALA A 28 -14.11 -12.20 6.82
C ALA A 28 -15.38 -12.51 7.63
N ASP A 29 -15.99 -13.69 7.44
CA ASP A 29 -17.14 -14.19 8.20
C ASP A 29 -16.74 -14.94 9.49
N GLY A 30 -15.44 -15.02 9.77
CA GLY A 30 -14.88 -15.69 10.94
C GLY A 30 -14.72 -17.20 10.79
N SER A 31 -14.91 -17.78 9.59
CA SER A 31 -14.78 -19.23 9.36
C SER A 31 -13.34 -19.71 9.11
N GLY A 32 -12.35 -18.83 9.20
CA GLY A 32 -10.93 -19.17 9.05
C GLY A 32 -10.36 -19.91 10.27
N ASP A 33 -9.06 -20.17 10.25
CA ASP A 33 -8.31 -20.74 11.38
C ASP A 33 -8.41 -19.82 12.61
N TYR A 34 -8.48 -18.50 12.37
CA TYR A 34 -8.69 -17.47 13.37
C TYR A 34 -9.89 -16.59 13.00
N PRO A 35 -10.65 -16.10 13.99
CA PRO A 35 -11.87 -15.33 13.74
C PRO A 35 -11.61 -13.93 13.18
N THR A 36 -10.41 -13.39 13.33
CA THR A 36 -10.03 -12.04 12.90
C THR A 36 -8.56 -11.98 12.48
N ILE A 37 -8.19 -10.92 11.75
CA ILE A 37 -6.80 -10.70 11.31
C ILE A 37 -5.88 -10.54 12.52
N GLN A 38 -6.26 -9.74 13.52
CA GLN A 38 -5.43 -9.54 14.70
C GLN A 38 -5.24 -10.83 15.49
N ALA A 39 -6.28 -11.67 15.61
CA ALA A 39 -6.15 -12.95 16.30
C ALA A 39 -5.13 -13.90 15.61
N ALA A 40 -5.07 -13.89 14.28
CA ALA A 40 -4.03 -14.62 13.55
C ALA A 40 -2.65 -14.00 13.78
N VAL A 41 -2.53 -12.67 13.73
CA VAL A 41 -1.29 -11.96 14.01
C VAL A 41 -0.77 -12.23 15.43
N ASP A 42 -1.65 -12.29 16.42
CA ASP A 42 -1.30 -12.56 17.81
C ASP A 42 -0.68 -13.96 17.97
N ALA A 43 -1.25 -14.96 17.29
CA ALA A 43 -0.78 -16.33 17.29
C ALA A 43 0.47 -16.57 16.45
N ALA A 44 0.67 -15.80 15.38
CA ALA A 44 1.77 -15.96 14.45
C ALA A 44 3.15 -15.64 15.07
N SER A 45 4.19 -16.27 14.55
CA SER A 45 5.60 -15.95 14.78
C SER A 45 6.18 -15.19 13.58
N SER A 46 7.26 -14.44 13.79
CA SER A 46 7.98 -13.79 12.66
C SER A 46 8.38 -14.82 11.61
N GLY A 47 8.08 -14.52 10.34
CA GLY A 47 8.26 -15.40 9.20
C GLY A 47 6.96 -16.04 8.70
N ASP A 48 5.90 -16.06 9.50
CA ASP A 48 4.62 -16.67 9.14
C ASP A 48 3.78 -15.81 8.18
N VAL A 49 2.77 -16.45 7.59
CA VAL A 49 1.85 -15.85 6.62
C VAL A 49 0.43 -15.84 7.19
N VAL A 50 -0.20 -14.67 7.20
CA VAL A 50 -1.64 -14.50 7.43
C VAL A 50 -2.30 -14.32 6.07
N LEU A 51 -3.03 -15.34 5.61
CA LEU A 51 -3.66 -15.39 4.30
C LEU A 51 -5.15 -15.07 4.40
N LEU A 52 -5.57 -14.00 3.73
CA LEU A 52 -6.93 -13.47 3.78
C LEU A 52 -7.78 -14.06 2.66
N GLU A 53 -8.88 -14.71 3.01
CA GLU A 53 -9.89 -15.12 2.04
C GLU A 53 -10.62 -13.90 1.42
N ASP A 54 -11.21 -14.09 0.25
CA ASP A 54 -12.03 -13.06 -0.38
C ASP A 54 -13.16 -12.60 0.57
N GLY A 55 -13.26 -11.31 0.82
CA GLY A 55 -14.25 -10.77 1.74
C GLY A 55 -14.02 -9.31 2.10
N VAL A 56 -14.97 -8.77 2.84
CA VAL A 56 -14.87 -7.41 3.39
C VAL A 56 -14.71 -7.47 4.90
N TYR A 57 -13.51 -7.16 5.34
CA TYR A 57 -13.06 -7.18 6.72
C TYR A 57 -13.48 -5.87 7.40
N ARG A 58 -14.32 -6.01 8.43
CA ARG A 58 -14.86 -4.93 9.25
C ARG A 58 -14.87 -5.37 10.71
N GLY A 59 -14.98 -4.39 11.60
CA GLY A 59 -15.13 -4.67 13.02
C GLY A 59 -13.81 -4.75 13.78
N GLU A 60 -13.92 -4.97 15.07
CA GLU A 60 -12.80 -5.17 15.98
C GLU A 60 -11.96 -6.39 15.54
N GLY A 61 -10.63 -6.29 15.64
CA GLY A 61 -9.70 -7.32 15.19
C GLY A 61 -9.47 -7.39 13.67
N ASN A 62 -10.23 -6.63 12.87
CA ASN A 62 -10.12 -6.57 11.40
C ASN A 62 -9.72 -5.17 10.89
N ARG A 63 -9.37 -4.27 11.80
CA ARG A 63 -8.84 -2.92 11.60
C ARG A 63 -7.93 -2.60 12.79
N ASP A 64 -7.13 -1.55 12.65
CA ASP A 64 -6.10 -1.15 13.61
C ASP A 64 -5.10 -2.27 13.91
N ILE A 65 -4.77 -3.07 12.88
CA ILE A 65 -3.93 -4.25 13.03
C ILE A 65 -2.51 -3.84 13.40
N ASP A 66 -2.01 -4.35 14.53
CA ASP A 66 -0.64 -4.17 15.01
C ASP A 66 0.14 -5.47 14.81
N THR A 67 1.23 -5.41 14.06
CA THR A 67 2.09 -6.59 13.80
C THR A 67 2.97 -6.95 15.00
N LEU A 68 2.96 -6.16 16.07
CA LEU A 68 3.69 -6.42 17.31
C LEU A 68 5.21 -6.57 17.10
N GLY A 69 5.78 -5.85 16.13
CA GLY A 69 7.20 -5.95 15.75
C GLY A 69 7.57 -7.22 14.98
N LYS A 70 6.59 -8.06 14.62
CA LYS A 70 6.81 -9.30 13.87
C LYS A 70 7.00 -9.01 12.38
N SER A 71 7.89 -9.76 11.73
CA SER A 71 8.05 -9.76 10.28
C SER A 71 7.10 -10.80 9.67
N LEU A 72 5.85 -10.41 9.45
CA LEU A 72 4.79 -11.27 8.90
C LEU A 72 4.48 -10.91 7.45
N THR A 73 4.01 -11.88 6.67
CA THR A 73 3.34 -11.60 5.40
C THR A 73 1.82 -11.63 5.62
N ILE A 74 1.12 -10.54 5.28
CA ILE A 74 -0.33 -10.47 5.31
C ILE A 74 -0.80 -10.24 3.87
N ALA A 75 -1.46 -11.24 3.29
CA ALA A 75 -1.70 -11.27 1.85
C ALA A 75 -3.11 -11.77 1.49
N SER A 76 -3.64 -11.31 0.36
CA SER A 76 -4.82 -11.92 -0.25
C SER A 76 -4.51 -13.33 -0.76
N ARG A 77 -5.39 -14.30 -0.45
CA ARG A 77 -5.26 -15.68 -0.96
C ARG A 77 -5.41 -15.75 -2.48
N SER A 78 -6.32 -14.97 -3.04
CA SER A 78 -6.61 -14.99 -4.48
C SER A 78 -5.57 -14.23 -5.30
N GLY A 79 -4.77 -13.36 -4.65
CA GLY A 79 -3.85 -12.45 -5.32
C GLY A 79 -4.55 -11.26 -6.02
N ASP A 80 -5.88 -11.17 -5.88
CA ASP A 80 -6.69 -10.08 -6.42
C ASP A 80 -6.99 -9.05 -5.31
N PRO A 81 -6.41 -7.84 -5.38
CA PRO A 81 -6.65 -6.82 -4.38
C PRO A 81 -8.09 -6.32 -4.31
N ALA A 82 -8.89 -6.45 -5.37
CA ALA A 82 -10.29 -6.05 -5.35
C ALA A 82 -11.16 -6.98 -4.48
N ARG A 83 -10.65 -8.15 -4.11
CA ARG A 83 -11.42 -9.20 -3.43
C ARG A 83 -11.20 -9.24 -1.92
N VAL A 84 -10.12 -8.65 -1.41
CA VAL A 84 -9.84 -8.51 0.01
C VAL A 84 -9.90 -7.03 0.39
N VAL A 85 -11.01 -6.62 1.00
CA VAL A 85 -11.28 -5.22 1.35
C VAL A 85 -11.28 -5.05 2.86
N MET A 86 -10.33 -4.29 3.38
CA MET A 86 -10.34 -3.77 4.75
C MET A 86 -11.06 -2.42 4.77
N ASP A 87 -12.31 -2.43 5.22
CA ASP A 87 -13.12 -1.23 5.37
C ASP A 87 -13.08 -0.76 6.83
N CYS A 88 -12.28 0.28 7.07
CA CYS A 88 -11.98 0.74 8.43
C CYS A 88 -13.19 1.42 9.09
N ALA A 89 -14.15 1.90 8.29
CA ALA A 89 -15.33 2.65 8.74
C ALA A 89 -14.99 3.78 9.74
N SER A 90 -13.89 4.49 9.48
CA SER A 90 -13.40 5.55 10.36
C SER A 90 -14.37 6.73 10.42
N THR A 91 -14.45 7.36 11.59
CA THR A 91 -15.24 8.57 11.82
C THR A 91 -14.45 9.55 12.68
N ALA A 92 -14.82 10.83 12.67
CA ALA A 92 -14.15 11.83 13.52
C ALA A 92 -14.23 11.50 15.03
N ALA A 93 -15.27 10.79 15.47
CA ALA A 93 -15.43 10.39 16.88
C ALA A 93 -14.69 9.08 17.24
N ARG A 94 -14.42 8.24 16.24
CA ARG A 94 -13.74 6.95 16.38
C ARG A 94 -12.82 6.76 15.18
N PRO A 95 -11.61 7.32 15.24
CA PRO A 95 -10.65 7.14 14.17
C PRO A 95 -10.20 5.69 14.14
N HIS A 96 -10.14 5.13 12.94
CA HIS A 96 -9.68 3.78 12.65
C HIS A 96 -8.83 3.78 11.39
N ARG A 97 -7.88 2.86 11.32
CA ARG A 97 -7.02 2.63 10.15
C ARG A 97 -6.94 1.13 9.86
N ALA A 98 -6.29 0.73 8.77
CA ALA A 98 -6.09 -0.68 8.46
C ALA A 98 -4.96 -1.25 9.32
N PHE A 99 -3.78 -0.61 9.29
CA PHE A 99 -2.58 -1.11 9.95
C PHE A 99 -1.83 -0.03 10.76
N ARG A 100 -1.25 -0.47 11.88
CA ARG A 100 -0.21 0.21 12.63
C ARG A 100 1.04 -0.68 12.61
N LEU A 101 1.99 -0.36 11.75
CA LEU A 101 3.22 -1.13 11.58
C LEU A 101 4.31 -0.50 12.45
N VAL A 102 4.74 -1.21 13.49
CA VAL A 102 5.81 -0.78 14.39
C VAL A 102 6.84 -1.89 14.51
N GLY A 103 8.10 -1.62 14.17
CA GLY A 103 9.14 -2.65 14.18
C GLY A 103 9.02 -3.66 13.04
N GLY A 104 9.98 -4.59 12.99
CA GLY A 104 9.98 -5.70 12.04
C GLY A 104 10.05 -5.27 10.57
N SER A 105 9.76 -6.24 9.69
CA SER A 105 9.73 -6.06 8.24
C SER A 105 8.50 -6.76 7.64
N PRO A 106 7.29 -6.28 7.97
CA PRO A 106 6.05 -6.89 7.49
C PRO A 106 5.86 -6.67 5.99
N VAL A 107 5.19 -7.62 5.34
CA VAL A 107 4.79 -7.55 3.94
C VAL A 107 3.26 -7.45 3.88
N LEU A 108 2.75 -6.44 3.19
CA LEU A 108 1.33 -6.32 2.86
C LEU A 108 1.16 -6.54 1.35
N GLU A 109 0.35 -7.51 0.95
CA GLU A 109 0.20 -7.89 -0.45
C GLU A 109 -1.26 -8.08 -0.87
N GLY A 110 -1.69 -7.40 -1.93
CA GLY A 110 -2.99 -7.70 -2.54
C GLY A 110 -4.19 -7.30 -1.68
N ILE A 111 -4.13 -6.18 -0.95
CA ILE A 111 -5.20 -5.75 -0.04
C ILE A 111 -5.73 -4.38 -0.46
N THR A 112 -7.05 -4.23 -0.51
CA THR A 112 -7.71 -2.93 -0.59
C THR A 112 -7.98 -2.38 0.80
N MET A 113 -7.47 -1.18 1.10
CA MET A 113 -7.64 -0.48 2.38
C MET A 113 -8.40 0.82 2.15
N THR A 114 -9.57 0.92 2.78
CA THR A 114 -10.49 2.04 2.53
C THR A 114 -11.19 2.55 3.78
N ASN A 115 -11.72 3.78 3.67
CA ASN A 115 -12.43 4.51 4.73
C ASN A 115 -11.63 4.58 6.05
N GLY A 116 -10.30 4.53 5.96
CA GLY A 116 -9.39 4.80 7.06
C GLY A 116 -9.31 6.29 7.32
N GLY A 117 -9.09 6.67 8.57
CA GLY A 117 -8.79 8.04 8.86
C GLY A 117 -8.49 8.36 10.31
N ASP A 118 -7.69 9.39 10.50
CA ASP A 118 -7.34 9.90 11.81
C ASP A 118 -7.01 11.41 11.74
N SER A 119 -7.48 12.14 12.75
CA SER A 119 -7.19 13.58 12.91
C SER A 119 -6.04 13.86 13.88
N ALA A 120 -5.37 12.84 14.38
CA ALA A 120 -4.19 12.97 15.22
C ALA A 120 -3.00 13.50 14.40
N TRP A 121 -2.14 14.25 15.08
CA TRP A 121 -0.82 14.57 14.57
C TRP A 121 -0.06 13.27 14.36
N TRP A 122 0.52 13.09 13.18
CA TRP A 122 1.28 11.88 12.81
C TRP A 122 0.43 10.60 12.75
N ALA A 123 -0.60 10.59 11.91
CA ALA A 123 -1.39 9.39 11.68
C ALA A 123 -1.72 9.30 10.18
N GLY A 124 -1.29 8.23 9.53
CA GLY A 124 -1.73 7.93 8.17
C GLY A 124 -3.16 7.41 8.18
N GLY A 125 -3.93 7.70 7.14
CA GLY A 125 -5.35 7.35 7.11
C GLY A 125 -5.60 5.85 7.07
N ALA A 126 -4.86 5.12 6.23
CA ALA A 126 -4.94 3.66 6.15
C ALA A 126 -3.82 2.97 6.93
N VAL A 127 -2.59 3.48 6.85
CA VAL A 127 -1.42 2.83 7.43
C VAL A 127 -0.54 3.87 8.12
N LEU A 128 -0.21 3.58 9.37
CA LEU A 128 0.85 4.27 10.10
C LEU A 128 2.07 3.35 10.21
N ILE A 129 3.24 3.88 9.89
CA ILE A 129 4.52 3.15 9.91
C ILE A 129 5.48 3.91 10.83
N ASP A 130 6.07 3.21 11.80
CA ASP A 130 7.03 3.77 12.74
C ASP A 130 8.14 2.75 13.05
N TRP A 131 9.42 3.11 12.90
CA TRP A 131 10.56 2.22 13.18
C TRP A 131 10.46 0.85 12.47
N CYS A 132 10.08 0.84 11.20
CA CYS A 132 9.70 -0.37 10.46
C CYS A 132 10.33 -0.39 9.06
N ILE A 133 10.51 -1.57 8.46
CA ILE A 133 10.98 -1.71 7.07
C ILE A 133 9.94 -2.51 6.27
N PRO A 134 8.76 -1.93 5.98
CA PRO A 134 7.68 -2.67 5.36
C PRO A 134 7.83 -2.75 3.84
N THR A 135 7.36 -3.85 3.28
CA THR A 135 7.11 -3.97 1.84
C THR A 135 5.60 -3.96 1.62
N ILE A 136 5.12 -3.02 0.81
CA ILE A 136 3.71 -2.89 0.47
C ILE A 136 3.60 -3.09 -1.03
N THR A 137 2.93 -4.15 -1.46
CA THR A 137 2.86 -4.50 -2.87
C THR A 137 1.45 -4.86 -3.31
N ARG A 138 1.07 -4.52 -4.54
CA ARG A 138 -0.23 -4.90 -5.12
C ARG A 138 -1.43 -4.46 -4.28
N CYS A 139 -1.29 -3.38 -3.50
CA CYS A 139 -2.32 -2.89 -2.59
C CYS A 139 -3.06 -1.68 -3.18
N VAL A 140 -4.32 -1.52 -2.78
CA VAL A 140 -5.16 -0.37 -3.14
C VAL A 140 -5.43 0.45 -1.89
N PHE A 141 -5.16 1.76 -1.95
CA PHE A 141 -5.48 2.72 -0.90
C PHE A 141 -6.51 3.71 -1.45
N ALA A 142 -7.76 3.59 -1.01
CA ALA A 142 -8.84 4.40 -1.56
C ALA A 142 -9.65 5.12 -0.49
N ARG A 143 -9.91 6.42 -0.70
CA ARG A 143 -10.79 7.23 0.16
C ARG A 143 -10.39 7.21 1.64
N ASN A 144 -9.09 7.21 1.91
CA ASN A 144 -8.56 7.37 3.26
C ASN A 144 -8.28 8.84 3.54
N ARG A 145 -8.42 9.25 4.80
CA ARG A 145 -8.36 10.67 5.18
C ARG A 145 -7.59 10.88 6.47
N ALA A 146 -6.55 11.71 6.43
CA ALA A 146 -5.82 12.07 7.63
C ALA A 146 -5.35 13.53 7.64
N LEU A 147 -4.71 13.97 8.72
CA LEU A 147 -4.01 15.26 8.71
C LEU A 147 -2.81 15.24 7.76
N VAL A 148 -2.01 14.18 7.84
CA VAL A 148 -0.83 13.90 7.01
C VAL A 148 -0.97 12.52 6.41
N GLY A 149 -0.50 12.31 5.19
CA GLY A 149 -0.43 10.97 4.61
C GLY A 149 -1.82 10.36 4.51
N GLY A 150 -2.66 10.90 3.62
CA GLY A 150 -4.08 10.53 3.51
C GLY A 150 -4.28 9.02 3.43
N ALA A 151 -3.35 8.28 2.82
CA ALA A 151 -3.23 6.83 2.97
C ALA A 151 -2.12 6.40 3.95
N ILE A 152 -0.87 6.75 3.67
CA ILE A 152 0.30 6.29 4.43
C ILE A 152 1.01 7.48 5.06
N ALA A 153 1.24 7.41 6.38
CA ALA A 153 2.23 8.24 7.06
C ALA A 153 3.33 7.33 7.62
N ALA A 154 4.58 7.66 7.32
CA ALA A 154 5.71 6.85 7.71
C ALA A 154 6.86 7.71 8.27
N GLY A 155 7.52 7.19 9.30
CA GLY A 155 8.80 7.71 9.74
C GLY A 155 9.64 6.67 10.45
N TYR A 156 10.92 7.00 10.58
CA TYR A 156 11.99 6.09 10.98
C TYR A 156 11.98 4.76 10.19
N CYS A 157 11.76 4.83 8.87
CA CYS A 157 11.49 3.66 8.02
C CYS A 157 12.25 3.66 6.69
N ALA A 158 12.42 2.46 6.12
CA ALA A 158 12.82 2.27 4.74
C ALA A 158 11.63 1.71 3.96
N LEU A 159 10.73 2.60 3.52
CA LEU A 159 9.49 2.23 2.84
C LEU A 159 9.75 1.71 1.42
N SER A 160 9.21 0.53 1.12
CA SER A 160 9.13 -0.02 -0.24
C SER A 160 7.67 -0.19 -0.66
N VAL A 161 7.27 0.48 -1.74
CA VAL A 161 5.92 0.44 -2.32
C VAL A 161 6.04 0.03 -3.80
N SER A 162 5.33 -1.03 -4.20
CA SER A 162 5.31 -1.44 -5.61
C SER A 162 3.93 -1.87 -6.07
N GLU A 163 3.62 -1.65 -7.35
CA GLU A 163 2.37 -2.15 -7.95
C GLU A 163 1.13 -1.70 -7.16
N CYS A 164 1.14 -0.50 -6.56
CA CYS A 164 0.04 -0.03 -5.73
C CYS A 164 -0.82 1.00 -6.47
N THR A 165 -2.07 1.16 -6.03
CA THR A 165 -2.95 2.23 -6.50
C THR A 165 -3.45 3.07 -5.32
N PHE A 166 -3.15 4.37 -5.32
CA PHE A 166 -3.67 5.34 -4.37
C PHE A 166 -4.70 6.20 -5.08
N TYR A 167 -5.94 6.24 -4.59
CA TYR A 167 -7.02 6.97 -5.24
C TYR A 167 -7.90 7.74 -4.25
N GLY A 168 -8.08 9.04 -4.50
CA GLY A 168 -9.05 9.83 -3.74
C GLY A 168 -8.73 9.93 -2.25
N ASN A 169 -7.45 9.81 -1.87
CA ASN A 169 -7.02 9.97 -0.49
C ASN A 169 -6.87 11.46 -0.16
N GLU A 170 -7.20 11.84 1.07
CA GLU A 170 -7.28 13.23 1.51
C GLU A 170 -6.28 13.49 2.63
N ALA A 171 -5.47 14.53 2.48
CA ALA A 171 -4.71 15.12 3.57
C ALA A 171 -4.97 16.61 3.65
N ARG A 172 -4.67 17.21 4.80
CA ARG A 172 -4.84 18.64 4.96
C ARG A 172 -3.75 19.42 4.21
N PRO A 173 -4.10 20.53 3.54
CA PRO A 173 -3.15 21.32 2.76
C PRO A 173 -1.94 21.80 3.56
N GLU A 174 -2.12 22.05 4.87
CA GLU A 174 -1.06 22.61 5.71
C GLU A 174 0.06 21.63 6.06
N TYR A 175 -0.18 20.32 5.94
CA TYR A 175 0.79 19.29 6.33
C TYR A 175 1.27 18.42 5.16
N GLY A 176 0.43 18.22 4.14
CA GLY A 176 0.82 17.59 2.89
C GLY A 176 0.63 16.06 2.84
N GLY A 177 0.88 15.49 1.65
CA GLY A 177 0.84 14.06 1.37
C GLY A 177 -0.57 13.51 1.31
N SER A 178 -1.32 13.80 0.25
CA SER A 178 -2.66 13.23 0.04
C SER A 178 -2.62 11.71 -0.08
N ALA A 179 -1.55 11.12 -0.64
CA ALA A 179 -1.33 9.68 -0.59
C ALA A 179 -0.29 9.31 0.48
N ILE A 180 0.94 9.81 0.33
CA ILE A 180 2.08 9.38 1.15
C ILE A 180 2.73 10.59 1.81
N TRP A 181 2.97 10.47 3.11
CA TRP A 181 3.73 11.43 3.89
C TRP A 181 4.89 10.72 4.59
N LEU A 182 6.11 11.28 4.47
CA LEU A 182 7.33 10.71 5.00
C LEU A 182 8.10 11.72 5.84
N ASP A 183 8.60 11.29 6.99
CA ASP A 183 9.57 12.07 7.78
C ASP A 183 10.65 11.13 8.29
N ASP A 184 11.75 11.12 7.53
CA ASP A 184 12.84 10.19 7.64
C ASP A 184 14.15 10.85 7.24
N TRP A 185 15.04 11.05 8.22
CA TRP A 185 16.33 11.71 7.98
C TRP A 185 17.49 10.73 7.75
N TYR A 186 17.31 9.44 8.06
CA TYR A 186 18.43 8.51 8.24
C TYR A 186 18.31 7.15 7.54
N TRP A 187 17.15 6.75 7.03
CA TRP A 187 16.88 5.37 6.63
C TRP A 187 16.89 5.11 5.11
N GLY A 188 17.52 6.00 4.36
CA GLY A 188 17.67 5.88 2.90
C GLY A 188 16.42 6.32 2.13
N PRO A 189 16.49 6.32 0.79
CA PRO A 189 15.38 6.75 -0.05
C PRO A 189 14.20 5.76 0.02
N ALA A 190 13.00 6.28 0.25
CA ALA A 190 11.79 5.48 0.02
C ALA A 190 11.72 5.09 -1.47
N GLN A 191 11.47 3.81 -1.73
CA GLN A 191 11.39 3.25 -3.09
C GLN A 191 9.93 3.07 -3.46
N ILE A 192 9.49 3.73 -4.53
CA ILE A 192 8.12 3.60 -5.02
C ILE A 192 8.19 3.28 -6.51
N SER A 193 7.59 2.15 -6.91
CA SER A 193 7.62 1.73 -8.31
C SER A 193 6.30 1.17 -8.82
N HIS A 194 6.07 1.22 -10.14
CA HIS A 194 4.90 0.62 -10.78
C HIS A 194 3.57 1.05 -10.13
N THR A 195 3.50 2.27 -9.62
CA THR A 195 2.43 2.71 -8.73
C THR A 195 1.63 3.85 -9.36
N ILE A 196 0.32 3.82 -9.20
CA ILE A 196 -0.56 4.93 -9.56
C ILE A 196 -0.90 5.74 -8.29
N ILE A 197 -0.74 7.06 -8.35
CA ILE A 197 -1.24 7.99 -7.32
C ILE A 197 -2.13 9.04 -7.98
N ALA A 198 -3.42 8.96 -7.74
CA ALA A 198 -4.39 9.78 -8.46
C ALA A 198 -5.48 10.39 -7.58
N ALA A 199 -6.01 11.52 -8.05
CA ALA A 199 -7.17 12.20 -7.47
C ALA A 199 -7.02 12.55 -5.98
N GLY A 200 -5.78 12.75 -5.49
CA GLY A 200 -5.53 13.15 -4.11
C GLY A 200 -6.15 14.51 -3.78
N ILE A 201 -6.74 14.63 -2.60
CA ILE A 201 -7.51 15.81 -2.16
C ILE A 201 -6.68 16.60 -1.14
N GLY A 202 -6.74 17.94 -1.26
CA GLY A 202 -6.20 18.89 -0.28
C GLY A 202 -4.68 19.10 -0.31
N ALA A 203 -3.90 18.09 -0.70
CA ALA A 203 -2.45 18.11 -0.57
C ALA A 203 -1.71 17.51 -1.78
N PRO A 204 -0.39 17.77 -1.94
CA PRO A 204 0.44 17.10 -2.93
C PRO A 204 0.39 15.58 -2.79
N ALA A 205 0.58 14.85 -3.89
CA ALA A 205 0.56 13.38 -3.91
C ALA A 205 1.48 12.76 -2.83
N ILE A 206 2.73 13.21 -2.81
CA ILE A 206 3.76 12.80 -1.85
C ILE A 206 4.32 14.04 -1.18
N THR A 207 4.50 14.00 0.13
CA THR A 207 5.19 15.05 0.89
C THR A 207 6.24 14.41 1.79
N THR A 208 7.43 15.01 1.84
CA THR A 208 8.51 14.51 2.68
C THR A 208 9.19 15.60 3.48
N TRP A 209 9.64 15.26 4.68
CA TRP A 209 10.52 16.07 5.52
C TRP A 209 11.86 15.35 5.67
N GLY A 210 12.82 15.69 4.82
CA GLY A 210 14.16 15.11 4.85
C GLY A 210 14.30 13.77 4.13
N THR A 211 13.20 13.04 3.89
CA THR A 211 13.23 11.74 3.20
C THR A 211 13.38 11.91 1.69
N PRO A 212 14.43 11.36 1.06
CA PRO A 212 14.50 11.23 -0.38
C PRO A 212 13.49 10.18 -0.86
N VAL A 213 12.93 10.39 -2.05
CA VAL A 213 12.00 9.43 -2.69
C VAL A 213 12.56 9.10 -4.05
N ALA A 214 12.62 7.82 -4.39
CA ALA A 214 12.96 7.35 -5.72
C ALA A 214 11.70 6.77 -6.38
N LEU A 215 11.26 7.41 -7.47
CA LEU A 215 10.15 6.96 -8.30
C LEU A 215 10.66 6.24 -9.55
N GLN A 216 10.05 5.11 -9.88
CA GLN A 216 10.28 4.38 -11.13
C GLN A 216 8.97 3.83 -11.68
N CYS A 217 8.66 4.09 -12.95
CA CYS A 217 7.43 3.62 -13.57
C CYS A 217 6.19 3.98 -12.74
N CYS A 218 6.12 5.22 -12.25
CA CYS A 218 4.96 5.71 -11.50
C CYS A 218 4.10 6.63 -12.36
N ASN A 219 2.78 6.53 -12.20
CA ASN A 219 1.85 7.52 -12.74
C ASN A 219 1.25 8.34 -11.60
N ILE A 220 1.60 9.62 -11.53
CA ILE A 220 1.06 10.54 -10.52
C ILE A 220 0.25 11.60 -11.26
N HIS A 221 -1.06 11.63 -11.04
CA HIS A 221 -1.98 12.44 -11.84
C HIS A 221 -3.20 12.97 -11.08
N GLY A 222 -3.48 14.27 -11.24
CA GLY A 222 -4.74 14.85 -10.77
C GLY A 222 -4.81 15.03 -9.26
N ASN A 223 -3.67 15.15 -8.57
CA ASN A 223 -3.62 15.42 -7.13
C ASN A 223 -3.69 16.93 -6.87
N ALA A 224 -4.67 17.38 -6.08
CA ALA A 224 -5.05 18.80 -5.94
C ALA A 224 -3.91 19.72 -5.46
N GLY A 225 -3.01 19.24 -4.60
CA GLY A 225 -1.84 20.00 -4.16
C GLY A 225 -0.61 19.86 -5.05
N GLY A 226 -0.69 19.08 -6.12
CA GLY A 226 0.37 18.87 -7.10
C GLY A 226 0.80 17.40 -7.24
N ASP A 227 1.10 17.03 -8.49
CA ASP A 227 1.53 15.68 -8.86
C ASP A 227 3.04 15.49 -8.63
N TYR A 228 3.87 16.21 -9.38
CA TYR A 228 5.33 16.20 -9.23
C TYR A 228 5.80 17.55 -8.67
N VAL A 229 5.66 17.72 -7.36
CA VAL A 229 6.07 18.94 -6.63
C VAL A 229 6.93 18.59 -5.42
N GLY A 230 7.53 19.60 -4.77
CA GLY A 230 8.35 19.38 -3.58
C GLY A 230 9.54 18.46 -3.85
N SER A 231 9.72 17.43 -3.02
CA SER A 231 10.85 16.50 -3.09
C SER A 231 10.87 15.59 -4.33
N ILE A 232 9.74 15.48 -5.04
CA ILE A 232 9.64 14.65 -6.26
C ILE A 232 9.56 15.48 -7.55
N ALA A 233 9.68 16.81 -7.48
CA ALA A 233 9.45 17.71 -8.62
C ALA A 233 10.32 17.41 -9.87
N GLY A 234 11.54 16.92 -9.68
CA GLY A 234 12.48 16.62 -10.76
C GLY A 234 12.32 15.23 -11.40
N GLN A 235 11.30 14.44 -11.01
CA GLN A 235 11.21 13.03 -11.38
C GLN A 235 10.22 12.73 -12.52
N LEU A 236 9.44 13.73 -12.98
CA LEU A 236 8.54 13.58 -14.13
C LEU A 236 9.34 13.33 -15.41
N GLY A 237 8.98 12.30 -16.19
CA GLY A 237 9.66 11.93 -17.43
C GLY A 237 11.01 11.23 -17.23
N VAL A 238 11.38 10.91 -15.98
CA VAL A 238 12.59 10.18 -15.61
C VAL A 238 12.19 8.78 -15.17
N ASN A 239 12.99 7.74 -15.50
CA ASN A 239 12.76 6.35 -15.08
C ASN A 239 11.34 5.81 -15.40
N GLY A 240 10.74 6.24 -16.52
CA GLY A 240 9.39 5.82 -16.91
C GLY A 240 8.25 6.47 -16.12
N ASN A 241 8.53 7.48 -15.28
CA ASN A 241 7.51 8.19 -14.53
C ASN A 241 6.69 9.13 -15.44
N ILE A 242 5.38 9.07 -15.31
CA ILE A 242 4.43 9.83 -16.14
C ILE A 242 3.42 10.61 -15.30
N CYS A 243 2.75 11.56 -15.96
CA CYS A 243 1.60 12.28 -15.42
C CYS A 243 0.50 12.27 -16.48
N ALA A 244 -0.37 11.27 -16.42
CA ALA A 244 -1.45 11.10 -17.38
C ALA A 244 -2.67 10.48 -16.69
N ASP A 245 -3.87 10.73 -17.21
CA ASP A 245 -5.09 10.13 -16.68
C ASP A 245 -4.95 8.59 -16.70
N PRO A 246 -5.05 7.89 -15.54
CA PRO A 246 -5.01 6.43 -15.49
C PRO A 246 -6.15 5.74 -16.23
N LEU A 247 -7.22 6.45 -16.61
CA LEU A 247 -8.41 5.90 -17.26
C LEU A 247 -9.02 4.75 -16.45
N PHE A 248 -9.36 5.02 -15.18
CA PHE A 248 -10.07 4.05 -14.34
C PHE A 248 -11.46 3.74 -14.90
N CYS A 249 -11.89 2.48 -14.78
CA CYS A 249 -13.11 1.99 -15.39
C CYS A 249 -14.39 2.56 -14.75
N ASP A 250 -14.47 2.58 -13.42
CA ASP A 250 -15.58 3.21 -12.68
C ASP A 250 -15.11 3.66 -11.29
N PRO A 251 -14.36 4.79 -11.22
CA PRO A 251 -13.79 5.25 -9.97
C PRO A 251 -14.82 5.76 -8.94
N GLU A 252 -16.05 6.08 -9.37
CA GLU A 252 -17.15 6.47 -8.47
C GLU A 252 -17.60 5.29 -7.61
N ASN A 253 -17.53 4.07 -8.14
CA ASN A 253 -17.85 2.83 -7.42
C ASN A 253 -16.60 2.05 -6.95
N LEU A 254 -15.41 2.66 -7.00
CA LEU A 254 -14.11 2.06 -6.65
C LEU A 254 -13.70 0.87 -7.53
N ASP A 255 -14.23 0.76 -8.75
CA ASP A 255 -13.59 -0.05 -9.78
C ASP A 255 -12.41 0.74 -10.35
N LEU A 256 -11.26 0.52 -9.69
CA LEU A 256 -9.99 1.14 -10.04
C LEU A 256 -9.15 0.24 -10.97
N SER A 257 -9.78 -0.74 -11.62
CA SER A 257 -9.19 -1.33 -12.82
C SER A 257 -9.08 -0.27 -13.92
N ILE A 258 -8.18 -0.51 -14.88
CA ILE A 258 -7.85 0.50 -15.90
C ILE A 258 -8.40 0.11 -17.27
N ALA A 259 -8.65 1.11 -18.12
CA ALA A 259 -9.05 0.89 -19.51
C ALA A 259 -7.92 0.26 -20.33
N ALA A 260 -8.28 -0.45 -21.39
CA ALA A 260 -7.32 -1.12 -22.27
C ALA A 260 -6.35 -0.16 -22.99
N ASP A 261 -6.73 1.11 -23.13
CA ASP A 261 -5.92 2.19 -23.71
C ASP A 261 -5.29 3.11 -22.66
N SER A 262 -5.35 2.72 -21.39
CA SER A 262 -4.70 3.45 -20.30
C SER A 262 -3.20 3.56 -20.54
N PRO A 263 -2.57 4.71 -20.23
CA PRO A 263 -1.11 4.83 -20.21
C PRO A 263 -0.46 3.95 -19.12
N CYS A 264 -1.26 3.40 -18.20
CA CYS A 264 -0.84 2.44 -17.17
C CYS A 264 -1.09 0.98 -17.57
N ALA A 265 -1.77 0.73 -18.70
CA ALA A 265 -2.03 -0.62 -19.19
C ALA A 265 -0.72 -1.34 -19.51
N PRO A 266 -0.68 -2.68 -19.41
CA PRO A 266 0.53 -3.43 -19.68
C PRO A 266 1.02 -3.18 -21.11
N GLY A 267 2.15 -2.48 -21.21
CA GLY A 267 2.76 -2.09 -22.48
C GLY A 267 3.92 -1.12 -22.26
N GLY A 268 4.79 -0.98 -23.25
CA GLY A 268 5.99 -0.12 -23.14
C GLY A 268 7.04 -0.66 -22.18
N GLU A 269 7.92 0.22 -21.69
CA GLU A 269 9.09 -0.15 -20.87
C GLU A 269 8.76 -0.53 -19.42
N CYS A 270 7.61 -0.08 -18.91
CA CYS A 270 7.22 -0.21 -17.51
C CYS A 270 6.23 -1.35 -17.21
N GLY A 271 5.67 -2.01 -18.23
CA GLY A 271 4.61 -3.01 -18.00
C GLY A 271 3.36 -2.38 -17.35
N LEU A 272 2.71 -3.13 -16.46
CA LEU A 272 1.53 -2.65 -15.73
C LEU A 272 1.96 -1.67 -14.62
N MET A 273 1.32 -0.51 -14.57
CA MET A 273 1.39 0.38 -13.40
C MET A 273 0.08 0.31 -12.63
N GLY A 274 0.15 0.21 -11.30
CA GLY A 274 -1.00 0.08 -10.41
C GLY A 274 -1.26 -1.35 -9.94
N ALA A 275 -2.18 -1.49 -8.99
CA ALA A 275 -2.52 -2.76 -8.34
C ALA A 275 -3.48 -3.64 -9.14
N LEU A 276 -4.30 -3.03 -10.00
CA LEU A 276 -5.41 -3.69 -10.68
C LEU A 276 -5.11 -3.82 -12.18
N PRO A 277 -5.55 -4.91 -12.82
CA PRO A 277 -5.32 -5.13 -14.24
C PRO A 277 -6.22 -4.23 -15.11
N VAL A 278 -6.09 -4.39 -16.43
CA VAL A 278 -7.09 -3.87 -17.38
C VAL A 278 -8.43 -4.55 -17.11
N GLY A 279 -9.48 -3.76 -16.84
CA GLY A 279 -10.83 -4.27 -16.50
C GLY A 279 -11.93 -3.85 -17.46
N CYS A 280 -11.70 -2.82 -18.29
CA CYS A 280 -12.69 -2.33 -19.25
C CYS A 280 -12.06 -2.06 -20.63
N GLY A 281 -12.93 -1.91 -21.64
CA GLY A 281 -12.53 -1.59 -23.01
C GLY A 281 -11.88 -0.21 -23.11
N PRO A 282 -11.39 0.17 -24.31
CA PRO A 282 -10.80 1.48 -24.53
C PRO A 282 -11.82 2.58 -24.25
N THR A 283 -11.32 3.71 -23.76
CA THR A 283 -12.16 4.86 -23.44
C THR A 283 -12.78 5.39 -24.73
N PRO A 284 -14.12 5.51 -24.85
CA PRO A 284 -14.74 5.97 -26.09
C PRO A 284 -14.32 7.42 -26.40
N ALA A 285 -13.44 7.60 -27.38
CA ALA A 285 -13.13 8.91 -27.91
C ALA A 285 -14.17 9.28 -28.98
N GLU A 286 -15.01 10.28 -28.72
CA GLU A 286 -15.84 10.86 -29.78
C GLU A 286 -14.97 11.68 -30.73
N ALA A 287 -14.93 11.29 -32.00
CA ALA A 287 -14.27 12.08 -33.03
C ALA A 287 -15.00 13.42 -33.18
N THR A 288 -14.33 14.51 -32.81
CA THR A 288 -14.88 15.86 -32.91
C THR A 288 -13.99 16.76 -33.76
N THR A 289 -14.58 17.81 -34.34
CA THR A 289 -13.83 18.77 -35.15
C THR A 289 -13.20 19.84 -34.27
N TRP A 290 -12.07 20.41 -34.71
CA TRP A 290 -11.44 21.55 -34.03
C TRP A 290 -12.41 22.74 -33.85
N GLY A 291 -13.37 22.91 -34.77
CA GLY A 291 -14.43 23.92 -34.67
C GLY A 291 -15.40 23.65 -33.51
N ALA A 292 -15.77 22.39 -33.27
CA ALA A 292 -16.63 21.99 -32.16
C ALA A 292 -15.93 22.15 -30.81
N ILE A 293 -14.63 21.79 -30.72
CA ILE A 293 -13.82 22.00 -29.51
C ILE A 293 -13.76 23.50 -29.17
N LYS A 294 -13.46 24.37 -30.16
CA LYS A 294 -13.46 25.82 -29.93
C LYS A 294 -14.81 26.39 -29.50
N GLY A 295 -15.91 25.74 -29.88
CA GLY A 295 -17.26 26.12 -29.50
C GLY A 295 -17.58 25.86 -28.03
N LEU A 296 -16.90 24.91 -27.38
CA LEU A 296 -17.10 24.57 -25.96
C LEU A 296 -16.45 25.57 -24.99
N TYR A 297 -15.51 26.39 -25.46
CA TYR A 297 -14.76 27.36 -24.66
C TYR A 297 -15.08 28.82 -25.01
N ARG A 298 -16.25 29.07 -25.61
CA ARG A 298 -16.80 30.41 -25.86
C ARG A 298 -17.94 30.68 -24.90
#